data_AF-A0A817QEC9-F1
#
_entry.id   AF-A0A817QEC9-F1
#
_cell.length_a   1.000
_cell.length_b   1.000
_cell.length_c   1.000
_cell.angle_alpha   90.00
_cell.angle_beta   90.00
_cell.angle_gamma   90.00
#
_symmetry.space_group_name_H-M   'P 1'
#
loop_
_entity.id
_entity.type
_entity.pdbx_description
1 polymer ?
#
loop_
_entity_poly.entity_id
_entity_poly.type
_entity_poly.pdbx_seq_one_letter_code
_entity_poly.pdbx_strand_id
1 'polypeptide(L)'
;PSTASLADDTFNYDGVILIGAGIGVTPYAAILKHIRSSQSNHDRLRRVYFYWLCNTTSCYEWFGEMLQEIERDFRDRANFLTYNIYLTKWSIGQARAVIKNNTDERDIWTGLESKTHYGRPNFNVDFQDIINEDWQMTQKRHIGVFVCGPKPLVKQLQYLCIKINDHNSSTNKVHFYLNKENF
;
A
#
# COMPACT_ATOMS: atom_id res chain seq x y z
N PRO A 1 -16.35 4.67 -24.18
CA PRO A 1 -16.10 5.12 -22.79
C PRO A 1 -16.80 4.16 -21.80
N SER A 2 -16.13 3.06 -21.47
CA SER A 2 -16.56 2.18 -20.38
C SER A 2 -16.16 2.84 -19.07
N THR A 3 -17.13 3.25 -18.27
CA THR A 3 -16.92 3.73 -16.91
C THR A 3 -16.59 2.53 -16.02
N ALA A 4 -15.35 2.02 -16.12
CA ALA A 4 -14.82 1.09 -15.13
C ALA A 4 -14.65 1.85 -13.82
N SER A 5 -15.01 1.24 -12.68
CA SER A 5 -14.78 1.86 -11.38
C SER A 5 -13.28 1.85 -11.07
N LEU A 6 -12.81 2.79 -10.24
CA LEU A 6 -11.42 2.81 -9.78
C LEU A 6 -10.96 1.48 -9.19
N ALA A 7 -11.88 0.77 -8.54
CA ALA A 7 -11.61 -0.54 -7.99
C ALA A 7 -11.39 -1.58 -9.11
N ASP A 8 -12.07 -1.46 -10.26
CA ASP A 8 -11.84 -2.31 -11.42
C ASP A 8 -10.50 -2.01 -12.10
N ASP A 9 -10.05 -0.76 -12.10
CA ASP A 9 -8.75 -0.38 -12.64
C ASP A 9 -7.59 -1.06 -11.92
N THR A 10 -7.76 -1.46 -10.65
CA THR A 10 -6.73 -2.20 -9.91
C THR A 10 -6.41 -3.55 -10.55
N PHE A 11 -7.39 -4.20 -11.20
CA PHE A 11 -7.20 -5.50 -11.86
C PHE A 11 -6.50 -5.41 -13.22
N ASN A 12 -6.26 -4.19 -13.73
CA ASN A 12 -5.49 -3.96 -14.95
C ASN A 12 -3.97 -4.07 -14.73
N TYR A 13 -3.53 -4.29 -13.50
CA TYR A 13 -2.12 -4.35 -13.12
C TYR A 13 -1.75 -5.71 -12.53
N ASP A 14 -0.48 -6.07 -12.63
CA ASP A 14 0.04 -7.29 -12.01
C ASP A 14 0.16 -7.09 -10.49
N GLY A 15 0.39 -5.85 -10.06
CA GLY A 15 0.25 -5.46 -8.67
C GLY A 15 -0.07 -3.98 -8.51
N VAL A 16 -0.52 -3.61 -7.32
CA VAL A 16 -0.92 -2.23 -7.03
C VAL A 16 -0.32 -1.73 -5.73
N ILE A 17 0.03 -0.45 -5.71
CA ILE A 17 0.46 0.30 -4.53
C ILE A 17 -0.66 1.29 -4.22
N LEU A 18 -1.33 1.11 -3.09
CA LEU A 18 -2.47 1.93 -2.65
C LEU A 18 -2.00 2.83 -1.50
N ILE A 19 -1.90 4.15 -1.72
CA ILE A 19 -1.34 5.08 -0.74
C ILE A 19 -2.43 6.06 -0.27
N GLY A 20 -2.87 5.91 0.98
CA GLY A 20 -3.80 6.81 1.65
C GLY A 20 -3.13 7.62 2.74
N ALA A 21 -3.21 8.95 2.68
CA ALA A 21 -2.68 9.84 3.72
C ALA A 21 -3.79 10.63 4.42
N GLY A 22 -3.84 10.56 5.76
CA GLY A 22 -4.89 11.18 6.56
C GLY A 22 -6.28 10.68 6.19
N ILE A 23 -7.22 11.60 5.94
CA ILE A 23 -8.60 11.26 5.51
C ILE A 23 -8.64 10.56 4.14
N GLY A 24 -7.58 10.65 3.34
CA GLY A 24 -7.47 10.00 2.05
C GLY A 24 -7.35 8.47 2.10
N VAL A 25 -7.37 7.88 3.29
CA VAL A 25 -7.37 6.41 3.45
C VAL A 25 -8.76 5.81 3.20
N THR A 26 -9.83 6.56 3.49
CA THR A 26 -11.22 6.07 3.47
C THR A 26 -11.62 5.38 2.17
N PRO A 27 -11.28 5.91 0.97
CA PRO A 27 -11.67 5.26 -0.27
C PRO A 27 -11.05 3.88 -0.47
N TYR A 28 -9.87 3.64 0.10
CA TYR A 28 -9.19 2.36 -0.03
C TYR A 28 -9.85 1.24 0.79
N ALA A 29 -10.70 1.55 1.78
CA ALA A 29 -11.53 0.54 2.42
C ALA A 29 -12.44 -0.16 1.41
N ALA A 30 -13.11 0.63 0.56
CA ALA A 30 -14.00 0.11 -0.46
C ALA A 30 -13.22 -0.66 -1.54
N ILE A 31 -12.06 -0.15 -1.95
CA ILE A 31 -11.20 -0.82 -2.94
C ILE A 31 -10.68 -2.16 -2.43
N LEU A 32 -10.16 -2.24 -1.20
CA LEU A 32 -9.68 -3.49 -0.63
C LEU A 32 -10.82 -4.52 -0.48
N LYS A 33 -12.02 -4.07 -0.08
CA LYS A 33 -13.22 -4.92 -0.04
C LYS A 33 -13.64 -5.43 -1.43
N HIS A 34 -13.54 -4.59 -2.46
CA HIS A 34 -13.83 -4.97 -3.85
C HIS A 34 -12.79 -5.95 -4.40
N ILE A 35 -11.50 -5.70 -4.15
CA ILE A 35 -10.42 -6.62 -4.50
C ILE A 35 -10.74 -7.99 -3.90
N ARG A 36 -11.10 -8.04 -2.61
CA ARG A 36 -11.50 -9.27 -1.93
C ARG A 36 -12.68 -9.97 -2.62
N SER A 37 -13.77 -9.27 -2.93
CA SER A 37 -14.98 -9.90 -3.48
C SER A 37 -14.83 -10.36 -4.93
N SER A 38 -13.99 -9.67 -5.71
CA SER A 38 -13.89 -9.88 -7.16
C SER A 38 -12.66 -10.72 -7.56
N GLN A 39 -11.80 -11.08 -6.61
CA GLN A 39 -10.52 -11.74 -6.89
C GLN A 39 -10.65 -13.09 -7.60
N SER A 40 -11.71 -13.87 -7.36
CA SER A 40 -11.90 -15.17 -8.02
C SER A 40 -12.05 -15.06 -9.54
N ASN A 41 -12.33 -13.86 -10.05
CA ASN A 41 -12.53 -13.58 -11.46
C ASN A 41 -11.33 -12.87 -12.10
N HIS A 42 -10.28 -12.57 -11.33
CA HIS A 42 -9.16 -11.73 -11.75
C HIS A 42 -7.79 -12.27 -11.30
N ASP A 43 -7.23 -13.20 -12.07
CA ASP A 43 -5.94 -13.84 -11.77
C ASP A 43 -4.70 -12.97 -12.07
N ARG A 44 -4.91 -11.80 -12.69
CA ARG A 44 -3.81 -10.90 -13.07
C ARG A 44 -3.20 -10.22 -11.86
N LEU A 45 -4.03 -9.71 -10.94
CA LEU A 45 -3.58 -9.00 -9.76
C LEU A 45 -2.98 -9.98 -8.76
N ARG A 46 -1.67 -9.88 -8.49
CA ARG A 46 -0.89 -10.82 -7.66
C ARG A 46 -0.40 -10.22 -6.35
N ARG A 47 -0.24 -8.90 -6.28
CA ARG A 47 0.29 -8.18 -5.13
C ARG A 47 -0.44 -6.86 -4.90
N VAL A 48 -0.74 -6.57 -3.65
CA VAL A 48 -1.32 -5.31 -3.18
C VAL A 48 -0.45 -4.80 -2.05
N TYR A 49 0.15 -3.64 -2.23
CA TYR A 49 0.91 -2.94 -1.19
C TYR A 49 0.08 -1.77 -0.68
N PHE A 50 -0.44 -1.89 0.52
CA PHE A 50 -1.28 -0.86 1.13
C PHE A 50 -0.45 0.00 2.07
N TYR A 51 -0.37 1.30 1.77
CA TYR A 51 0.31 2.29 2.60
C TYR A 51 -0.71 3.21 3.25
N TRP A 52 -0.72 3.22 4.58
CA TRP A 52 -1.53 4.15 5.35
C TRP A 52 -0.66 5.13 6.11
N LEU A 53 -0.64 6.38 5.66
CA LEU A 53 0.13 7.46 6.24
C LEU A 53 -0.74 8.25 7.21
N CYS A 54 -0.62 7.91 8.48
CA CYS A 54 -1.39 8.45 9.56
C CYS A 54 -0.60 9.56 10.29
N ASN A 55 -1.29 10.63 10.72
CA ASN A 55 -0.67 11.66 11.55
C ASN A 55 -0.65 11.26 13.04
N THR A 56 -1.76 10.70 13.54
CA THR A 56 -2.00 10.42 14.97
C THR A 56 -2.94 9.24 15.14
N THR A 57 -2.88 8.60 16.31
CA THR A 57 -3.56 7.33 16.59
C THR A 57 -5.10 7.37 16.55
N SER A 58 -5.69 8.55 16.52
CA SER A 58 -7.14 8.78 16.54
C SER A 58 -7.91 8.24 15.32
N CYS A 59 -7.24 7.86 14.23
CA CYS A 59 -7.90 7.27 13.07
C CYS A 59 -7.88 5.73 13.05
N TYR A 60 -7.30 5.09 14.07
CA TYR A 60 -7.14 3.64 14.13
C TYR A 60 -8.38 2.86 14.53
N GLU A 61 -9.24 3.40 15.40
CA GLU A 61 -10.32 2.60 15.99
C GLU A 61 -11.24 1.97 14.94
N TRP A 62 -11.76 2.73 13.97
CA TRP A 62 -12.67 2.16 12.96
C TRP A 62 -11.95 1.52 11.76
N PHE A 63 -10.81 2.08 11.33
CA PHE A 63 -10.13 1.60 10.12
C PHE A 63 -9.23 0.39 10.42
N GLY A 64 -8.65 0.31 11.63
CA GLY A 64 -7.87 -0.83 12.10
C GLY A 64 -8.68 -2.11 12.18
N GLU A 65 -9.89 -2.06 12.76
CA GLU A 65 -10.82 -3.21 12.79
C GLU A 65 -11.13 -3.73 11.40
N MET A 66 -11.42 -2.82 10.46
CA MET A 66 -11.68 -3.16 9.06
C MET A 66 -10.45 -3.79 8.38
N LEU A 67 -9.24 -3.27 8.63
CA LEU A 67 -8.02 -3.90 8.11
C LEU A 67 -7.80 -5.30 8.70
N GLN A 68 -8.13 -5.53 9.98
CA GLN A 68 -8.02 -6.87 10.58
C GLN A 68 -9.00 -7.86 9.96
N GLU A 69 -10.21 -7.44 9.60
CA GLU A 69 -11.14 -8.28 8.83
C GLU A 69 -10.53 -8.68 7.49
N ILE A 70 -9.96 -7.72 6.78
CA ILE A 70 -9.32 -7.95 5.49
C ILE A 70 -8.08 -8.84 5.63
N GLU A 71 -7.25 -8.65 6.66
CA GLU A 71 -6.08 -9.50 6.95
C GLU A 71 -6.49 -10.95 7.18
N ARG A 72 -7.58 -11.20 7.92
CA ARG A 72 -8.11 -12.56 8.12
C ARG A 72 -8.53 -13.20 6.80
N ASP A 73 -9.20 -12.45 5.92
CA ASP A 73 -9.69 -12.96 4.65
C ASP A 73 -8.56 -13.27 3.65
N PHE A 74 -7.42 -12.58 3.74
CA PHE A 74 -6.25 -12.83 2.90
C PHE A 74 -5.20 -13.74 3.53
N ARG A 75 -5.44 -14.29 4.73
CA ARG A 75 -4.46 -15.09 5.48
C ARG A 75 -3.92 -16.28 4.71
N ASP A 76 -4.76 -16.98 3.94
CA ASP A 76 -4.35 -18.15 3.17
C ASP A 76 -3.60 -17.79 1.87
N ARG A 77 -3.44 -16.49 1.58
CA ARG A 77 -2.72 -15.98 0.41
C ARG A 77 -1.51 -15.19 0.84
N ALA A 78 -0.49 -15.93 1.24
CA ALA A 78 0.80 -15.37 1.62
C ALA A 78 1.30 -14.36 0.59
N ASN A 79 1.75 -13.20 1.08
CA ASN A 79 2.30 -12.09 0.31
C ASN A 79 1.32 -11.43 -0.68
N PHE A 80 0.03 -11.77 -0.70
CA PHE A 80 -0.91 -11.10 -1.61
C PHE A 80 -1.15 -9.64 -1.20
N LEU A 81 -1.37 -9.39 0.09
CA LEU A 81 -1.64 -8.06 0.63
C LEU A 81 -0.63 -7.75 1.74
N THR A 82 0.14 -6.68 1.54
CA THR A 82 1.15 -6.19 2.48
C THR A 82 0.72 -4.85 3.05
N TYR A 83 0.66 -4.73 4.37
CA TYR A 83 0.28 -3.51 5.07
C TYR A 83 1.52 -2.73 5.53
N ASN A 84 1.61 -1.46 5.12
CA ASN A 84 2.69 -0.55 5.47
C ASN A 84 2.08 0.68 6.17
N ILE A 85 1.92 0.60 7.49
CA ILE A 85 1.24 1.63 8.28
C ILE A 85 2.29 2.55 8.92
N TYR A 86 2.14 3.87 8.74
CA TYR A 86 3.09 4.86 9.25
C TYR A 86 2.43 5.89 10.17
N LEU A 87 2.97 6.02 11.38
CA LEU A 87 2.72 7.16 12.27
C LEU A 87 3.71 8.28 11.99
N THR A 88 3.31 9.18 11.10
CA THR A 88 4.20 10.19 10.50
C THR A 88 4.60 11.35 11.42
N LYS A 89 3.87 11.58 12.52
CA LYS A 89 4.25 12.59 13.54
C LYS A 89 4.98 12.00 14.74
N TRP A 90 5.08 10.68 14.85
CA TRP A 90 5.79 10.03 15.94
C TRP A 90 7.26 9.85 15.56
N SER A 91 8.15 10.23 16.46
CA SER A 91 9.56 9.85 16.33
C SER A 91 9.78 8.42 16.77
N ILE A 92 10.85 7.79 16.26
CA ILE A 92 11.30 6.46 16.70
C ILE A 92 11.56 6.46 18.22
N GLY A 93 12.02 7.57 18.80
CA GLY A 93 12.23 7.69 20.25
C GLY A 93 10.93 7.62 21.05
N GLN A 94 9.90 8.35 20.61
CA GLN A 94 8.56 8.31 21.23
C GLN A 94 7.94 6.90 21.11
N ALA A 95 8.07 6.28 19.95
CA ALA A 95 7.61 4.93 19.69
C ALA A 95 8.26 3.90 20.63
N ARG A 96 9.59 3.94 20.76
CA ARG A 96 10.34 3.04 21.64
C ARG A 96 9.88 3.13 23.09
N ALA A 97 9.53 4.31 23.59
CA ALA A 97 9.05 4.48 24.96
C ALA A 97 7.73 3.73 25.21
N VAL A 98 6.84 3.65 24.21
CA VAL A 98 5.55 2.97 24.31
C VAL A 98 5.68 1.46 24.07
N ILE A 99 6.53 1.05 23.12
CA ILE A 99 6.66 -0.36 22.70
C ILE A 99 7.61 -1.16 23.61
N LYS A 100 8.42 -0.51 24.46
CA LYS A 100 9.52 -1.13 25.23
C LYS A 100 9.12 -2.41 25.98
N ASN A 101 7.88 -2.51 26.45
CA ASN A 101 7.38 -3.66 27.20
C ASN A 101 6.27 -4.43 26.46
N ASN A 102 6.02 -4.11 25.20
CA ASN A 102 5.05 -4.84 24.41
C ASN A 102 5.73 -6.08 23.79
N THR A 103 5.31 -7.26 24.23
CA THR A 103 5.75 -8.55 23.70
C THR A 103 4.71 -9.18 22.79
N ASP A 104 3.66 -8.43 22.43
CA ASP A 104 2.57 -8.96 21.62
C ASP A 104 3.04 -9.17 20.18
N GLU A 105 2.61 -10.27 19.58
CA GLU A 105 2.87 -10.54 18.16
C GLU A 105 2.11 -9.57 17.26
N ARG A 106 0.94 -9.09 17.71
CA ARG A 106 0.10 -8.12 17.00
C ARG A 106 0.54 -6.68 17.22
N ASP A 107 0.28 -5.81 16.26
CA ASP A 107 0.56 -4.39 16.34
C ASP A 107 -0.31 -3.71 17.41
N ILE A 108 0.32 -2.85 18.22
CA ILE A 108 -0.34 -2.25 19.40
C ILE A 108 -1.41 -1.21 19.04
N TRP A 109 -1.36 -0.67 17.82
CA TRP A 109 -2.27 0.38 17.38
C TRP A 109 -3.39 -0.20 16.52
N THR A 110 -3.05 -1.14 15.65
CA THR A 110 -3.96 -1.63 14.61
C THR A 110 -4.43 -3.06 14.83
N GLY A 111 -3.76 -3.85 15.69
CA GLY A 111 -4.06 -5.26 15.91
C GLY A 111 -3.65 -6.20 14.76
N LEU A 112 -2.99 -5.69 13.72
CA LEU A 112 -2.51 -6.45 12.56
C LEU A 112 -1.24 -7.23 12.89
N GLU A 113 -0.89 -8.20 12.04
CA GLU A 113 0.43 -8.86 12.07
C GLU A 113 1.55 -7.90 11.68
N SER A 114 1.26 -7.04 10.69
CA SER A 114 2.20 -6.02 10.24
C SER A 114 2.33 -4.90 11.27
N LYS A 115 3.56 -4.66 11.73
CA LYS A 115 3.85 -3.63 12.74
C LYS A 115 3.82 -2.23 12.14
N THR A 116 3.33 -1.26 12.92
CA THR A 116 3.33 0.15 12.56
C THR A 116 4.75 0.72 12.55
N HIS A 117 5.09 1.42 11.47
CA HIS A 117 6.32 2.20 11.32
C HIS A 117 6.14 3.62 11.86
N TYR A 118 7.25 4.27 12.23
CA TYR A 118 7.25 5.61 12.82
C TYR A 118 8.09 6.57 11.99
N GLY A 119 7.57 7.77 11.75
CA GLY A 119 8.10 8.70 10.76
C GLY A 119 7.48 8.50 9.38
N ARG A 120 8.15 9.02 8.34
CA ARG A 120 7.64 8.97 6.96
C ARG A 120 8.28 7.82 6.18
N PRO A 121 7.54 7.20 5.24
CA PRO A 121 8.10 6.19 4.34
C PRO A 121 9.23 6.77 3.48
N ASN A 122 10.19 5.92 3.13
CA ASN A 122 11.18 6.23 2.12
C ASN A 122 10.82 5.50 0.83
N PHE A 123 9.90 6.09 0.06
CA PHE A 123 9.41 5.46 -1.17
C PHE A 123 10.50 5.11 -2.18
N ASN A 124 11.67 5.75 -2.16
CA ASN A 124 12.78 5.31 -3.00
C ASN A 124 13.25 3.90 -2.63
N VAL A 125 13.37 3.61 -1.33
CA VAL A 125 13.74 2.27 -0.84
C VAL A 125 12.58 1.31 -1.10
N ASP A 126 11.38 1.69 -0.67
CA ASP A 126 10.20 0.82 -0.79
C ASP A 126 9.95 0.38 -2.26
N PHE A 127 10.09 1.29 -3.23
CA PHE A 127 9.91 0.94 -4.64
C PHE A 127 11.05 0.04 -5.16
N GLN A 128 12.28 0.21 -4.67
CA GLN A 128 13.38 -0.69 -5.02
C GLN A 128 13.17 -2.09 -4.45
N ASP A 129 12.67 -2.20 -3.23
CA ASP A 129 12.33 -3.49 -2.62
C ASP A 129 11.25 -4.22 -3.44
N ILE A 130 10.21 -3.50 -3.87
CA ILE A 130 9.17 -4.02 -4.76
C ILE A 130 9.74 -4.47 -6.11
N ILE A 131 10.70 -3.72 -6.67
CA ILE A 131 11.38 -4.10 -7.92
C ILE A 131 12.17 -5.39 -7.75
N ASN A 132 12.79 -5.60 -6.60
CA ASN A 132 13.67 -6.74 -6.33
C ASN A 132 12.92 -7.97 -5.80
N GLU A 133 11.67 -7.82 -5.37
CA GLU A 133 10.84 -8.94 -4.93
C GLU A 133 10.64 -9.97 -6.04
N ASP A 134 10.67 -11.26 -5.68
CA ASP A 134 10.36 -12.37 -6.59
C ASP A 134 8.84 -12.59 -6.68
N TRP A 135 8.28 -12.27 -7.84
CA TRP A 135 6.86 -12.42 -8.14
C TRP A 135 6.56 -13.72 -8.90
N GLN A 136 7.57 -14.56 -9.14
CA GLN A 136 7.49 -15.76 -9.97
C GLN A 136 6.94 -15.45 -11.37
N MET A 137 7.39 -14.32 -11.93
CA MET A 137 6.99 -13.84 -13.26
C MET A 137 8.23 -13.65 -14.13
N THR A 138 8.14 -14.13 -15.37
CA THR A 138 9.20 -13.99 -16.38
C THR A 138 9.03 -12.73 -17.24
N GLN A 139 7.82 -12.19 -17.28
CA GLN A 139 7.47 -11.01 -18.04
C GLN A 139 7.66 -9.73 -17.23
N LYS A 140 7.73 -8.60 -17.94
CA LYS A 140 7.73 -7.27 -17.34
C LYS A 140 6.48 -7.08 -16.48
N ARG A 141 6.67 -6.59 -15.25
CA ARG A 141 5.58 -6.33 -14.30
C ARG A 141 5.05 -4.92 -14.47
N HIS A 142 3.74 -4.78 -14.50
CA HIS A 142 3.02 -3.51 -14.55
C HIS A 142 2.41 -3.24 -13.18
N ILE A 143 2.87 -2.16 -12.53
CA ILE A 143 2.44 -1.81 -11.17
C ILE A 143 1.67 -0.48 -11.18
N GLY A 144 0.41 -0.52 -10.76
CA GLY A 144 -0.41 0.69 -10.59
C GLY A 144 -0.13 1.37 -9.25
N VAL A 145 0.15 2.67 -9.24
CA VAL A 145 0.40 3.47 -8.03
C VAL A 145 -0.76 4.44 -7.85
N PHE A 146 -1.64 4.11 -6.92
CA PHE A 146 -2.82 4.91 -6.58
C PHE A 146 -2.51 5.74 -5.33
N VAL A 147 -2.74 7.04 -5.38
CA VAL A 147 -2.47 7.93 -4.26
C VAL A 147 -3.62 8.88 -3.99
N CYS A 148 -4.07 8.91 -2.72
CA CYS A 148 -4.94 9.92 -2.17
C CYS A 148 -4.25 10.58 -0.97
N GLY A 149 -3.83 11.83 -1.14
CA GLY A 149 -3.10 12.53 -0.10
C GLY A 149 -2.65 13.94 -0.50
N PRO A 150 -1.85 14.59 0.36
CA PRO A 150 -1.39 15.96 0.12
C PRO A 150 -0.62 16.12 -1.20
N LYS A 151 -0.78 17.27 -1.87
CA LYS A 151 -0.11 17.56 -3.15
C LYS A 151 1.41 17.29 -3.16
N PRO A 152 2.20 17.58 -2.10
CA PRO A 152 3.63 17.27 -2.09
C PRO A 152 3.91 15.76 -2.21
N LEU A 153 3.11 14.92 -1.56
CA LEU A 153 3.23 13.46 -1.63
C LEU A 153 2.96 12.96 -3.05
N VAL A 154 1.86 13.43 -3.66
CA VAL A 154 1.49 13.07 -5.04
C VAL A 154 2.60 13.46 -6.03
N LYS A 155 3.18 14.65 -5.88
CA LYS A 155 4.31 15.10 -6.72
C LYS A 155 5.56 14.26 -6.53
N GLN A 156 5.88 13.89 -5.29
CA GLN A 156 7.02 13.02 -4.97
C GLN A 156 6.89 11.66 -5.65
N LEU A 157 5.72 11.03 -5.54
CA LEU A 157 5.44 9.72 -6.16
C LEU A 157 5.44 9.81 -7.69
N GLN A 158 4.91 10.90 -8.26
CA GLN A 158 4.95 11.13 -9.70
C GLN A 158 6.39 11.19 -10.23
N TYR A 159 7.23 12.00 -9.59
CA TYR A 159 8.64 12.10 -9.95
C TYR A 159 9.34 10.75 -9.84
N LEU A 160 9.07 10.01 -8.75
CA LEU A 160 9.68 8.71 -8.51
C LEU A 160 9.29 7.68 -9.59
N CYS A 161 8.01 7.58 -9.95
CA CYS A 161 7.55 6.67 -11.01
C CYS A 161 8.25 6.98 -12.34
N ILE A 162 8.29 8.25 -12.74
CA ILE A 162 8.96 8.69 -13.98
C ILE A 162 10.44 8.33 -13.93
N LYS A 163 11.14 8.73 -12.87
CA LYS A 163 12.57 8.47 -12.70
C LYS A 163 12.90 6.97 -12.81
N ILE A 164 12.14 6.14 -12.11
CA ILE A 164 12.35 4.68 -12.11
C ILE A 164 12.08 4.11 -13.50
N ASN A 165 10.99 4.52 -14.15
CA ASN A 165 10.64 4.04 -15.48
C ASN A 165 11.69 4.42 -16.53
N ASP A 166 12.22 5.64 -16.46
CA ASP A 166 13.26 6.12 -17.37
C ASP A 166 14.57 5.32 -17.17
N HIS A 167 15.01 5.16 -15.92
CA HIS A 167 16.24 4.42 -15.59
C HIS A 167 16.16 2.91 -15.87
N ASN A 168 15.00 2.28 -15.69
CA ASN A 168 14.81 0.85 -15.91
C ASN A 168 14.52 0.47 -17.36
N SER A 169 14.64 1.40 -18.31
CA SER A 169 14.42 1.15 -19.74
C SER A 169 15.31 0.02 -20.30
N SER A 170 16.47 -0.24 -19.69
CA SER A 170 17.44 -1.26 -20.12
C SER A 170 17.30 -2.63 -19.45
N THR A 171 16.80 -2.72 -18.21
CA THR A 171 16.61 -4.00 -17.48
C THR A 171 15.17 -4.54 -17.56
N ASN A 172 14.21 -3.65 -17.84
CA ASN A 172 12.82 -3.94 -18.22
C ASN A 172 11.99 -4.82 -17.25
N LYS A 173 12.35 -4.93 -15.97
CA LYS A 173 11.67 -5.84 -15.01
C LYS A 173 10.34 -5.31 -14.48
N VAL A 174 10.17 -3.99 -14.34
CA VAL A 174 8.98 -3.36 -13.74
C VAL A 174 8.70 -2.02 -14.41
N HIS A 175 7.43 -1.64 -14.51
CA HIS A 175 6.98 -0.30 -14.88
C HIS A 175 5.85 0.18 -13.96
N PHE A 176 6.00 1.39 -13.44
CA PHE A 176 5.05 2.01 -12.52
C PHE A 176 4.12 2.98 -13.23
N TYR A 177 2.82 2.90 -12.98
CA TYR A 177 1.79 3.76 -13.55
C TYR A 177 1.16 4.58 -12.44
N LEU A 178 1.43 5.89 -12.38
CA LEU A 178 0.79 6.75 -11.38
C LEU A 178 -0.66 7.06 -11.78
N ASN A 179 -1.59 6.63 -10.95
CA ASN A 179 -3.00 6.98 -10.98
C ASN A 179 -3.26 8.02 -9.88
N LYS A 180 -3.56 9.25 -10.31
CA LYS A 180 -3.86 10.36 -9.41
C LYS A 180 -5.33 10.35 -9.06
N GLU A 181 -5.63 10.15 -7.79
CA GLU A 181 -7.01 10.15 -7.32
C GLU A 181 -7.37 11.51 -6.72
N ASN A 182 -8.48 12.08 -7.22
CA ASN A 182 -9.17 13.19 -6.56
C ASN A 182 -10.44 12.60 -5.93
N PHE A 183 -10.38 12.28 -4.64
CA PHE A 183 -11.54 11.90 -3.84
C PHE A 183 -12.16 13.12 -3.17
#